data_AF-A0A172U327-F1
#
_entry.id   AF-A0A172U327-F1
#
_cell.length_a   1.000
_cell.length_b   1.000
_cell.length_c   1.000
_cell.angle_alpha   90.00
_cell.angle_beta   90.00
_cell.angle_gamma   90.00
#
_symmetry.space_group_name_H-M   'P 1'
#
loop_
_entity.id
_entity.type
_entity.pdbx_description
1 polymer ?
#
loop_
_entity_poly.entity_id
_entity_poly.type
_entity_poly.pdbx_seq_one_letter_code
_entity_poly.pdbx_strand_id
1 'polypeptide(L)'
;MVSDYSGLSSQTTWELQQARAATARYRNIENAIKDGYSNINVVVENMGHHYMKSEYVDGAFDPRKPEILVYDPDEEGNFELVAVEYAVPLNLPRPEGFTGSADVWDGNAGFQLWLLHAWVWAYNPNGVFNPLNPNVHLHDEHN
;
A
#
# COMPACT_ATOMS: atom_id res chain seq x y z
N MET A 1 -17.13 -0.86 -1.17
CA MET A 1 -17.07 -2.34 -1.14
C MET A 1 -15.69 -2.76 -0.70
N VAL A 2 -15.59 -3.81 0.12
CA VAL A 2 -14.32 -4.30 0.69
C VAL A 2 -13.48 -4.94 -0.44
N SER A 3 -12.15 -4.90 -0.30
CA SER A 3 -11.19 -5.64 -1.13
C SER A 3 -11.64 -7.09 -1.41
N ASP A 4 -11.73 -7.45 -2.70
CA ASP A 4 -12.03 -8.80 -3.18
C ASP A 4 -10.71 -9.48 -3.54
N TYR A 5 -10.51 -10.69 -3.01
CA TYR A 5 -9.30 -11.49 -3.18
C TYR A 5 -9.54 -12.71 -4.09
N SER A 6 -10.50 -12.59 -5.00
CA SER A 6 -10.86 -13.64 -5.94
C SER A 6 -9.65 -14.14 -6.73
N GLY A 7 -9.55 -15.46 -6.89
CA GLY A 7 -8.45 -16.12 -7.61
C GLY A 7 -7.14 -16.29 -6.83
N LEU A 8 -7.04 -15.79 -5.59
CA LEU A 8 -5.86 -15.99 -4.74
C LEU A 8 -5.96 -17.28 -3.90
N SER A 9 -4.80 -17.80 -3.49
CA SER A 9 -4.74 -18.94 -2.57
C SER A 9 -5.24 -18.54 -1.18
N SER A 10 -5.76 -19.50 -0.40
CA SER A 10 -6.18 -19.24 0.99
C SER A 10 -5.06 -18.68 1.86
N GLN A 11 -3.81 -19.06 1.59
CA GLN A 11 -2.64 -18.54 2.30
C GLN A 11 -2.41 -17.05 1.98
N THR A 12 -2.39 -16.69 0.70
CA THR A 12 -2.27 -15.29 0.25
C THR A 12 -3.40 -14.42 0.81
N THR A 13 -4.63 -14.93 0.78
CA THR A 13 -5.79 -14.25 1.37
C THR A 13 -5.61 -14.01 2.87
N TRP A 14 -5.08 -14.99 3.61
CA TRP A 14 -4.82 -14.84 5.03
C TRP A 14 -3.74 -13.78 5.32
N GLU A 15 -2.66 -13.75 4.53
CA GLU A 15 -1.59 -12.74 4.65
C GLU A 15 -2.10 -11.32 4.39
N LEU A 16 -2.93 -11.14 3.35
CA LEU A 16 -3.58 -9.85 3.07
C LEU A 16 -4.51 -9.39 4.20
N GLN A 17 -5.19 -10.34 4.86
CA GLN A 17 -5.97 -10.03 6.06
C GLN A 17 -5.08 -9.63 7.25
N GLN A 18 -3.88 -10.20 7.39
CA GLN A 18 -2.91 -9.75 8.40
C GLN A 18 -2.45 -8.31 8.13
N ALA A 19 -2.15 -7.97 6.88
CA ALA A 19 -1.80 -6.60 6.49
C ALA A 19 -2.92 -5.60 6.79
N ARG A 20 -4.16 -5.96 6.43
CA ARG A 20 -5.33 -5.16 6.75
C ARG A 20 -5.54 -5.00 8.26
N ALA A 21 -5.42 -6.07 9.03
CA ALA A 21 -5.58 -6.02 10.49
C ALA A 21 -4.50 -5.16 11.16
N ALA A 22 -3.24 -5.31 10.74
CA ALA A 22 -2.12 -4.55 11.29
C ALA A 22 -2.23 -3.04 11.02
N THR A 23 -2.83 -2.65 9.90
CA THR A 23 -2.99 -1.25 9.50
C THR A 23 -4.34 -0.63 9.87
N ALA A 24 -5.26 -1.38 10.49
CA ALA A 24 -6.59 -0.88 10.83
C ALA A 24 -6.59 0.38 11.71
N ARG A 25 -5.61 0.49 12.62
CA ARG A 25 -5.44 1.69 13.46
C ARG A 25 -5.07 2.94 12.67
N TYR A 26 -4.45 2.78 11.50
CA TYR A 26 -3.99 3.87 10.63
C TYR A 26 -5.08 4.38 9.68
N ARG A 27 -6.29 3.82 9.73
CA ARG A 27 -7.47 4.47 9.13
C ARG A 27 -7.74 5.86 9.72
N ASN A 28 -7.24 6.12 10.94
CA ASN A 28 -7.02 7.47 11.42
C ASN A 28 -5.55 7.83 11.14
N ILE A 29 -5.34 8.81 10.27
CA ILE A 29 -4.01 9.23 9.83
C ILE A 29 -3.14 9.77 10.98
N GLU A 30 -3.74 10.38 12.00
CA GLU A 30 -3.01 10.86 13.19
C GLU A 30 -2.30 9.72 13.92
N ASN A 31 -2.87 8.51 13.91
CA ASN A 31 -2.21 7.33 14.46
C ASN A 31 -1.01 6.91 13.62
N ALA A 32 -1.05 7.07 12.31
CA ALA A 32 0.08 6.77 11.43
C ALA A 32 1.22 7.77 11.67
N ILE A 33 0.90 9.07 11.72
CA ILE A 33 1.86 10.14 12.00
C ILE A 33 2.51 9.94 13.36
N LYS A 34 1.71 9.70 14.41
CA LYS A 34 2.22 9.43 15.77
C LYS A 34 3.11 8.18 15.84
N ASP A 35 2.85 7.19 15.00
CA ASP A 35 3.63 5.96 14.93
C ASP A 35 4.84 6.04 13.97
N GLY A 36 5.11 7.24 13.41
CA GLY A 36 6.33 7.52 12.65
C GLY A 36 6.18 7.45 11.12
N TYR A 37 4.98 7.27 10.58
CA TYR A 37 4.74 7.44 9.14
C TYR A 37 4.73 8.93 8.79
N SER A 38 5.48 9.33 7.78
CA SER A 38 5.61 10.72 7.34
C SER A 38 5.20 10.88 5.88
N ASN A 39 4.54 11.99 5.55
CA ASN A 39 4.24 12.34 4.16
C ASN A 39 5.56 12.51 3.40
N ILE A 40 5.75 11.75 2.32
CA ILE A 40 6.95 11.82 1.48
C ILE A 40 6.77 12.69 0.23
N ASN A 41 5.65 13.43 0.13
CA ASN A 41 5.27 14.27 -1.01
C ASN A 41 5.22 13.50 -2.34
N VAL A 42 4.84 12.22 -2.27
CA VAL A 42 4.58 11.39 -3.45
C VAL A 42 3.08 11.18 -3.56
N VAL A 43 2.51 11.73 -4.62
CA VAL A 43 1.09 11.64 -4.96
C VAL A 43 1.00 11.10 -6.38
N VAL A 44 0.24 10.02 -6.57
CA VAL A 44 0.16 9.34 -7.86
C VAL A 44 -1.30 9.10 -8.22
N GLU A 45 -1.68 9.52 -9.44
CA GLU A 45 -3.00 9.27 -10.00
C GLU A 45 -3.33 7.77 -9.98
N ASN A 46 -4.56 7.44 -9.59
CA ASN A 46 -5.01 6.05 -9.41
C ASN A 46 -4.27 5.26 -8.32
N MET A 47 -3.57 5.93 -7.40
CA MET A 47 -2.96 5.33 -6.20
C MET A 47 -3.31 6.11 -4.93
N GLY A 48 -2.92 7.39 -4.87
CA GLY A 48 -3.12 8.27 -3.71
C GLY A 48 -1.83 8.90 -3.17
N HIS A 49 -1.91 9.36 -1.92
CA HIS A 49 -0.85 10.05 -1.16
C HIS A 49 -0.05 9.06 -0.31
N HIS A 50 1.27 9.08 -0.45
CA HIS A 50 2.15 8.11 0.18
C HIS A 50 2.73 8.63 1.49
N TYR A 51 2.63 7.82 2.53
CA TYR A 51 3.19 8.07 3.85
C TYR A 51 4.12 6.93 4.21
N MET A 52 5.41 7.22 4.41
CA MET A 52 6.43 6.21 4.64
C MET A 52 6.90 6.20 6.08
N LYS A 53 7.15 5.02 6.64
CA LYS A 53 7.90 4.83 7.87
C LYS A 53 9.29 4.31 7.53
N SER A 54 10.26 5.21 7.40
CA SER A 54 11.61 4.89 6.91
C SER A 54 12.34 3.83 7.75
N GLU A 55 12.03 3.72 9.05
CA GLU A 55 12.59 2.68 9.92
C GLU A 55 12.21 1.25 9.51
N TYR A 56 11.15 1.07 8.72
CA TYR A 56 10.74 -0.24 8.22
C TYR A 56 11.42 -0.61 6.90
N VAL A 57 12.15 0.31 6.25
CA VAL A 57 12.96 0.01 5.05
C VAL A 57 14.25 -0.72 5.48
N ASP A 58 14.07 -1.88 6.10
CA ASP A 58 15.09 -2.72 6.74
C ASP A 58 15.51 -3.92 5.87
N GLY A 59 14.87 -4.06 4.71
CA GLY A 59 15.15 -5.10 3.72
C GLY A 59 14.36 -6.39 3.94
N ALA A 60 13.45 -6.45 4.91
CA ALA A 60 12.58 -7.59 5.16
C ALA A 60 11.14 -7.29 4.76
N PHE A 61 10.51 -8.26 4.09
CA PHE A 61 9.07 -8.24 3.86
C PHE A 61 8.34 -8.85 5.09
N ASP A 62 7.45 -8.09 5.73
CA ASP A 62 6.47 -8.60 6.70
C ASP A 62 5.09 -7.99 6.35
N PRO A 63 4.07 -8.80 6.02
CA PRO A 63 2.74 -8.30 5.70
C PRO A 63 2.15 -7.35 6.77
N ARG A 64 2.58 -7.44 8.02
CA ARG A 64 2.08 -6.63 9.14
C ARG A 64 2.86 -5.35 9.38
N LYS A 65 3.96 -5.13 8.65
CA LYS A 65 4.83 -3.95 8.76
C LYS A 65 5.02 -3.31 7.38
N PRO A 66 3.98 -2.79 6.72
CA PRO A 66 4.17 -2.10 5.46
C PRO A 66 5.03 -0.84 5.66
N GLU A 67 6.01 -0.65 4.78
CA GLU A 67 6.87 0.54 4.79
C GLU A 67 6.09 1.80 4.42
N ILE A 68 5.03 1.66 3.61
CA ILE A 68 4.24 2.76 3.07
C ILE A 68 2.75 2.52 3.30
N LEU A 69 2.05 3.56 3.73
CA LEU A 69 0.59 3.67 3.74
C LEU A 69 0.17 4.60 2.61
N VAL A 70 -0.90 4.25 1.90
CA VAL A 70 -1.43 5.05 0.79
C VAL A 70 -2.84 5.50 1.12
N TYR A 71 -3.05 6.81 1.08
CA TYR A 71 -4.31 7.46 1.41
C TYR A 71 -4.94 8.13 0.19
N ASP A 72 -6.26 8.10 0.11
CA ASP A 72 -7.05 8.83 -0.86
C ASP A 72 -7.96 9.81 -0.09
N PRO A 73 -7.87 11.13 -0.31
CA PRO A 73 -8.78 12.09 0.30
C PRO A 73 -10.20 11.91 -0.26
N ASP A 74 -11.21 11.87 0.60
CA ASP A 74 -12.61 11.95 0.15
C ASP A 74 -12.98 13.37 -0.34
N GLU A 75 -14.22 13.54 -0.81
CA GLU A 75 -14.73 14.84 -1.28
C GLU A 75 -14.71 15.96 -0.21
N GLU A 76 -14.62 15.59 1.08
CA GLU A 76 -14.53 16.53 2.20
C GLU A 76 -13.06 16.79 2.62
N GLY A 77 -12.10 16.13 1.98
CA GLY A 77 -10.67 16.22 2.28
C GLY A 77 -10.20 15.30 3.42
N ASN A 78 -11.04 14.36 3.88
CA ASN A 78 -10.63 13.39 4.89
C ASN A 78 -9.80 12.29 4.24
N PHE A 79 -8.60 12.03 4.78
CA PHE A 79 -7.69 11.01 4.26
C PHE A 79 -8.19 9.60 4.63
N GLU A 80 -8.67 8.85 3.63
CA GLU A 80 -9.03 7.44 3.78
C GLU A 80 -7.84 6.53 3.45
N LEU A 81 -7.50 5.59 4.34
CA LEU A 81 -6.49 4.58 4.04
C LEU A 81 -7.05 3.60 3.00
N VAL A 82 -6.47 3.57 1.80
CA VAL A 82 -6.93 2.76 0.66
C VAL A 82 -6.03 1.57 0.36
N ALA A 83 -4.74 1.69 0.63
CA ALA A 83 -3.76 0.65 0.35
C ALA A 83 -2.51 0.74 1.25
N VAL A 84 -1.64 -0.25 1.08
CA VAL A 84 -0.30 -0.30 1.68
C VAL A 84 0.70 -0.63 0.58
N GLU A 85 1.94 -0.22 0.74
CA GLU A 85 3.05 -0.73 -0.08
C GLU A 85 4.18 -1.27 0.78
N TYR A 86 4.93 -2.17 0.16
CA TYR A 86 6.15 -2.73 0.71
C TYR A 86 7.34 -2.23 -0.09
N ALA A 87 8.43 -1.92 0.61
CA ALA A 87 9.61 -1.32 0.02
C ALA A 87 10.89 -2.01 0.50
N VAL A 88 11.68 -2.53 -0.44
CA VAL A 88 12.98 -3.14 -0.16
C VAL A 88 14.08 -2.48 -0.99
N PRO A 89 15.24 -2.10 -0.43
CA PRO A 89 16.33 -1.50 -1.18
C PRO A 89 16.76 -2.33 -2.42
N LEU A 90 16.95 -1.67 -3.58
CA LEU A 90 17.34 -2.36 -4.83
C LEU A 90 18.73 -3.02 -4.79
N ASN A 91 19.59 -2.61 -3.87
CA ASN A 91 20.88 -3.27 -3.64
C ASN A 91 20.73 -4.63 -2.92
N LEU A 92 19.52 -4.99 -2.49
CA LEU A 92 19.16 -6.31 -1.98
C LEU A 92 18.39 -7.11 -3.04
N PRO A 93 18.37 -8.45 -2.94
CA PRO A 93 17.54 -9.28 -3.81
C PRO A 93 16.06 -8.89 -3.73
N ARG A 94 15.36 -9.03 -4.86
CA ARG A 94 13.90 -8.94 -4.89
C ARG A 94 13.29 -9.90 -3.85
N PRO A 95 12.39 -9.44 -2.97
CA PRO A 95 11.74 -10.31 -1.99
C PRO A 95 10.91 -11.41 -2.64
N GLU A 96 10.66 -12.50 -1.89
CA GLU A 96 9.64 -13.49 -2.28
C GLU A 96 8.23 -12.90 -2.15
N GLY A 97 7.99 -12.09 -1.11
CA GLY A 97 6.73 -11.40 -0.89
C GLY A 97 5.63 -12.30 -0.32
N PHE A 98 4.40 -12.05 -0.75
CA PHE A 98 3.23 -12.85 -0.38
C PHE A 98 3.34 -14.25 -0.98
N THR A 99 2.67 -15.22 -0.35
CA THR A 99 2.64 -16.59 -0.88
C THR A 99 2.03 -16.60 -2.28
N GLY A 100 2.72 -17.22 -3.23
CA GLY A 100 2.25 -17.40 -4.61
C GLY A 100 3.12 -16.63 -5.60
N SER A 101 2.50 -16.11 -6.65
CA SER A 101 3.18 -15.35 -7.70
C SER A 101 2.37 -14.16 -8.20
N ALA A 102 1.36 -13.74 -7.44
CA ALA A 102 0.45 -12.67 -7.84
C ALA A 102 1.02 -11.27 -7.54
N ASP A 103 1.96 -11.19 -6.60
CA ASP A 103 2.62 -9.98 -6.14
C ASP A 103 3.92 -9.72 -6.92
N VAL A 104 3.78 -9.05 -8.06
CA VAL A 104 4.92 -8.72 -8.92
C VAL A 104 5.57 -7.43 -8.44
N TRP A 105 6.75 -7.55 -7.82
CA TRP A 105 7.55 -6.41 -7.37
C TRP A 105 8.16 -5.63 -8.53
N ASP A 106 8.04 -4.30 -8.49
CA ASP A 106 8.60 -3.38 -9.48
C ASP A 106 9.88 -2.71 -8.94
N GLY A 107 10.96 -2.80 -9.70
CA GLY A 107 12.24 -2.13 -9.41
C GLY A 107 12.52 -0.93 -10.31
N ASN A 108 11.56 -0.51 -11.13
CA ASN A 108 11.72 0.54 -12.14
C ASN A 108 10.81 1.75 -11.89
N ALA A 109 10.20 1.85 -10.72
CA ALA A 109 9.27 2.92 -10.32
C ALA A 109 9.92 4.31 -10.12
N GLY A 110 11.19 4.49 -10.53
CA GLY A 110 11.94 5.76 -10.37
C GLY A 110 12.60 5.96 -9.00
N PHE A 111 12.48 4.98 -8.10
CA PHE A 111 13.12 4.96 -6.78
C PHE A 111 14.15 3.83 -6.70
N GLN A 112 15.14 3.95 -5.80
CA GLN A 112 16.09 2.86 -5.52
C GLN A 112 15.48 1.77 -4.61
N LEU A 113 14.23 1.39 -4.88
CA LEU A 113 13.44 0.42 -4.12
C LEU A 113 12.79 -0.60 -5.07
N TRP A 114 12.75 -1.86 -4.64
CA TRP A 114 11.71 -2.81 -5.02
C TRP A 114 10.42 -2.39 -4.32
N LEU A 115 9.35 -2.17 -5.09
CA LEU A 115 8.04 -1.76 -4.59
C LEU A 115 6.97 -2.79 -4.93
N LEU A 116 6.05 -3.00 -3.99
CA LEU A 116 4.84 -3.79 -4.18
C LEU A 116 3.66 -3.06 -3.57
N HIS A 117 2.67 -2.73 -4.39
CA HIS A 117 1.42 -2.12 -3.95
C HIS A 117 0.37 -3.20 -3.62
N ALA A 118 -0.39 -3.01 -2.52
CA ALA A 118 -1.45 -3.93 -2.11
C ALA A 118 -2.72 -3.18 -1.64
N TRP A 119 -3.80 -3.32 -2.40
CA TRP A 119 -5.13 -2.73 -2.14
C TRP A 119 -5.88 -3.47 -1.02
N VAL A 120 -5.39 -3.36 0.21
CA VAL A 120 -5.96 -4.10 1.36
C VAL A 120 -7.24 -3.47 1.93
N TRP A 121 -7.54 -2.20 1.60
CA TRP A 121 -8.74 -1.49 2.05
C TRP A 121 -9.73 -1.21 0.92
N ALA A 122 -9.31 -0.51 -0.13
CA ALA A 122 -10.14 -0.25 -1.30
C ALA A 122 -10.21 -1.47 -2.22
N TYR A 123 -11.35 -1.65 -2.89
CA TYR A 123 -11.50 -2.67 -3.93
C TYR A 123 -10.79 -2.21 -5.22
N ASN A 124 -9.97 -3.08 -5.80
CA ASN A 124 -9.38 -2.88 -7.12
C ASN A 124 -9.90 -3.95 -8.10
N PRO A 125 -10.66 -3.56 -9.15
CA PRO A 125 -11.19 -4.51 -10.13
C PRO A 125 -10.09 -5.18 -10.98
N ASN A 126 -8.90 -4.60 -11.04
CA ASN A 126 -7.75 -5.17 -11.73
C ASN A 126 -6.91 -6.11 -10.85
N GLY A 127 -7.32 -6.32 -9.59
CA GLY A 127 -6.68 -7.20 -8.62
C GLY A 127 -5.91 -6.46 -7.52
N VAL A 128 -5.79 -7.11 -6.36
CA VAL A 128 -5.22 -6.51 -5.13
C VAL A 128 -3.78 -6.02 -5.29
N PHE A 129 -2.97 -6.66 -6.14
CA PHE A 129 -1.57 -6.30 -6.37
C PHE A 129 -1.35 -5.45 -7.62
N ASN A 130 -2.41 -5.07 -8.34
CA ASN A 130 -2.25 -4.15 -9.45
C ASN A 130 -1.86 -2.77 -8.88
N PRO A 131 -0.78 -2.12 -9.36
CA PRO A 131 -0.35 -0.85 -8.77
C PRO A 131 -1.39 0.25 -8.91
N LEU A 132 -2.19 0.26 -9.99
CA LEU A 132 -3.17 1.30 -10.26
C LEU A 132 -4.60 0.79 -10.03
N ASN A 133 -5.45 1.64 -9.47
CA ASN A 133 -6.88 1.37 -9.28
C ASN A 133 -7.74 2.38 -10.06
N PRO A 134 -8.50 1.93 -11.07
CA PRO A 134 -9.33 2.83 -11.88
C PRO A 134 -10.49 3.47 -11.12
N ASN A 135 -10.75 3.06 -9.87
CA ASN A 135 -11.78 3.66 -9.01
C ASN A 135 -11.21 4.72 -8.05
N VAL A 136 -9.90 4.94 -8.04
CA VAL A 136 -9.22 5.97 -7.23
C VAL A 136 -8.81 7.08 -8.18
N HIS A 137 -9.13 8.31 -7.83
CA HIS A 137 -8.81 9.48 -8.65
C HIS A 137 -8.27 10.55 -7.73
N LEU A 138 -7.24 11.27 -8.16
CA LEU A 138 -6.86 12.46 -7.42
C LEU A 138 -8.02 13.45 -7.53
N HIS A 139 -8.64 13.71 -6.40
CA HIS A 139 -9.56 14.82 -6.28
C HIS A 139 -8.73 16.09 -6.34
N ASP A 140 -8.99 16.92 -7.35
CA ASP A 140 -8.43 18.25 -7.40
C ASP A 140 -8.74 18.96 -6.08
N GLU A 141 -7.73 19.57 -5.44
CA GLU A 141 -7.90 20.42 -4.25
C GLU A 141 -8.64 21.75 -4.58
N HIS A 142 -9.46 21.77 -5.63
CA HIS A 142 -10.10 22.95 -6.18
C HIS A 142 -11.40 23.28 -5.44
N ASN A 143 -11.23 24.15 -4.45
CA ASN A 143 -12.15 25.25 -4.15
C ASN A 143 -12.16 26.27 -5.29
#